data_AF-A0AAN8G564-F1
#
_entry.id   AF-A0AAN8G564-F1
#
_cell.length_a   1.000
_cell.length_b   1.000
_cell.length_c   1.000
_cell.angle_alpha   90.00
_cell.angle_beta   90.00
_cell.angle_gamma   90.00
#
_symmetry.space_group_name_H-M   'P 1'
#
loop_
_entity.id
_entity.type
_entity.pdbx_description
1 polymer ?
#
loop_
_entity_poly.entity_id
_entity_poly.type
_entity_poly.pdbx_seq_one_letter_code
_entity_poly.pdbx_strand_id
1 'polypeptide(L)'
;MLKHVAHWKQEKLCRKVDLFGGWLDTPPITLYAHPSAVVNMAVLVDGRKPISCRIRHGLVNGITIKSGETLIVLSSSHDIYEFHNKPGHPGALVSACLVCVGIPNSPEDDLIETLKSKFNTASLEIECTSCLPYGSGLGTSSILAAAIIKALGLSGGYRYSEKSICHAV
;
A
#
# COMPACT_ATOMS: atom_id res chain seq x y z
N MET A 1 19.28 -12.53 -26.09
CA MET A 1 18.50 -11.46 -25.44
C MET A 1 17.58 -12.11 -24.42
N LEU A 2 18.06 -12.31 -23.19
CA LEU A 2 17.30 -12.99 -22.13
C LEU A 2 16.18 -12.06 -21.67
N LYS A 3 14.92 -12.41 -21.97
CA LYS A 3 13.76 -11.78 -21.34
C LYS A 3 13.83 -12.15 -19.85
N HIS A 4 14.30 -11.24 -19.01
CA HIS A 4 14.10 -11.35 -17.57
C HIS A 4 12.58 -11.43 -17.35
N VAL A 5 12.08 -12.62 -17.03
CA VAL A 5 10.69 -12.79 -16.58
C VAL A 5 10.60 -12.09 -15.23
N ALA A 6 9.98 -10.90 -15.20
CA ALA A 6 9.85 -10.14 -13.97
C ALA A 6 8.97 -10.93 -12.99
N HIS A 7 9.58 -11.45 -11.92
CA HIS A 7 8.88 -12.19 -10.88
C HIS A 7 8.07 -11.23 -9.99
N TRP A 8 6.83 -11.60 -9.68
CA TRP A 8 6.00 -10.88 -8.72
C TRP A 8 6.55 -11.03 -7.30
N LYS A 9 6.77 -9.90 -6.63
CA LYS A 9 6.96 -9.85 -5.18
C LYS A 9 5.61 -9.54 -4.55
N GLN A 10 5.11 -10.43 -3.69
CA GLN A 10 3.73 -10.38 -3.19
C GLN A 10 3.66 -10.41 -1.67
N GLU A 11 2.75 -9.60 -1.15
CA GLU A 11 2.35 -9.57 0.25
C GLU A 11 0.86 -9.86 0.38
N LYS A 12 0.52 -10.69 1.38
CA LYS A 12 -0.86 -11.05 1.70
C LYS A 12 -1.08 -10.87 3.19
N LEU A 13 -2.15 -10.19 3.57
CA LEU A 13 -2.49 -9.89 4.96
C LEU A 13 -3.89 -10.38 5.33
N CYS A 14 -4.04 -10.76 6.59
CA CYS A 14 -5.30 -11.13 7.20
C CYS A 14 -6.17 -9.88 7.38
N ARG A 15 -7.49 -10.07 7.50
CA ARG A 15 -8.40 -9.01 7.92
C ARG A 15 -8.33 -8.84 9.44
N LYS A 16 -8.56 -7.63 9.96
CA LYS A 16 -8.74 -7.36 11.40
C LYS A 16 -10.23 -7.44 11.77
N VAL A 17 -10.54 -7.98 12.94
CA VAL A 17 -11.84 -7.86 13.60
C VAL A 17 -11.62 -7.31 15.01
N ASP A 18 -12.33 -6.26 15.36
CA ASP A 18 -12.30 -5.71 16.72
C ASP A 18 -13.29 -6.49 17.59
N LEU A 19 -12.81 -7.05 18.69
CA LEU A 19 -13.59 -7.84 19.65
C LEU A 19 -14.10 -6.98 20.80
N PHE A 20 -13.30 -5.98 21.21
CA PHE A 20 -13.65 -5.04 22.27
C PHE A 20 -12.94 -3.70 22.08
N GLY A 21 -13.57 -2.63 22.56
CA GLY A 21 -12.95 -1.31 22.60
C GLY A 21 -12.83 -0.62 21.24
N GLY A 22 -13.61 -1.04 20.24
CA GLY A 22 -13.62 -0.37 18.93
C GLY A 22 -13.75 1.15 19.07
N TRP A 23 -12.98 1.89 18.28
CA TRP A 23 -12.82 3.35 18.31
C TRP A 23 -12.00 3.93 19.47
N LEU A 24 -11.61 3.14 20.48
CA LEU A 24 -10.76 3.66 21.57
C LEU A 24 -9.34 4.03 21.12
N ASP A 25 -8.89 3.56 19.94
CA ASP A 25 -7.64 3.92 19.27
C ASP A 25 -7.75 5.16 18.36
N THR A 26 -8.96 5.66 18.11
CA THR A 26 -9.20 6.75 17.15
C THR A 26 -9.21 8.12 17.85
N PRO A 27 -8.46 9.14 17.38
CA PRO A 27 -8.60 10.51 17.85
C PRO A 27 -9.98 11.11 17.51
N PRO A 28 -10.54 11.99 18.37
CA PRO A 28 -9.99 12.46 19.63
C PRO A 28 -10.27 11.52 20.82
N ILE A 29 -11.05 10.44 20.65
CA ILE A 29 -11.48 9.54 21.73
C ILE A 29 -10.27 8.98 22.49
N THR A 30 -9.25 8.51 21.77
CA THR A 30 -8.01 7.97 22.37
C THR A 30 -7.27 8.96 23.27
N LEU A 31 -7.50 10.27 23.13
CA LEU A 31 -6.83 11.32 23.91
C LEU A 31 -7.50 11.56 25.27
N TYR A 32 -8.75 11.13 25.44
CA TYR A 32 -9.53 11.37 26.65
C TYR A 32 -9.95 10.08 27.36
N ALA A 33 -10.10 8.97 26.62
CA ALA A 33 -10.43 7.68 27.20
C ALA A 33 -9.19 7.06 27.86
N HIS A 34 -9.15 7.05 29.19
CA HIS A 34 -8.07 6.41 29.95
C HIS A 34 -8.62 5.47 31.01
N PRO A 35 -8.28 4.17 30.98
CA PRO A 35 -7.45 3.49 29.97
C PRO A 35 -8.17 3.31 28.62
N SER A 36 -7.44 3.41 27.50
CA SER A 36 -7.91 3.06 26.16
C SER A 36 -7.17 1.85 25.63
N ALA A 37 -7.90 0.88 25.09
CA ALA A 37 -7.33 -0.28 24.42
C ALA A 37 -8.34 -0.90 23.45
N VAL A 38 -7.84 -1.43 22.33
CA VAL A 38 -8.63 -2.23 21.40
C VAL A 38 -8.13 -3.65 21.44
N VAL A 39 -9.02 -4.59 21.74
CA VAL A 39 -8.72 -6.02 21.59
C VAL A 39 -9.21 -6.43 20.21
N ASN A 40 -8.28 -6.86 19.36
CA ASN A 40 -8.58 -7.27 17.99
C ASN A 40 -7.96 -8.62 17.64
N MET A 41 -8.39 -9.19 16.52
CA MET A 41 -7.92 -10.47 16.01
C MET A 41 -7.70 -10.41 14.49
N ALA A 42 -6.59 -10.98 14.04
CA ALA A 42 -6.35 -11.24 12.63
C ALA A 42 -7.07 -12.51 12.19
N VAL A 43 -7.93 -12.42 11.17
CA VAL A 43 -8.75 -13.52 10.67
C VAL A 43 -8.47 -13.82 9.20
N LEU A 44 -8.49 -15.11 8.87
CA LEU A 44 -8.58 -15.59 7.50
C LEU A 44 -10.04 -15.56 7.06
N VAL A 45 -10.29 -15.29 5.78
CA VAL A 45 -11.62 -15.37 5.17
C VAL A 45 -11.58 -16.51 4.16
N ASP A 46 -12.47 -17.49 4.34
CA ASP A 46 -12.50 -18.73 3.55
C ASP A 46 -11.14 -19.43 3.49
N GLY A 47 -10.43 -19.45 4.63
CA GLY A 47 -9.10 -20.04 4.77
C GLY A 47 -7.97 -19.26 4.08
N ARG A 48 -8.22 -18.04 3.60
CA ARG A 48 -7.26 -17.24 2.84
C ARG A 48 -7.06 -15.86 3.45
N LYS A 49 -5.90 -15.26 3.15
CA LYS A 49 -5.62 -13.85 3.42
C LYS A 49 -6.30 -13.01 2.35
N PRO A 50 -7.34 -12.22 2.68
CA PRO A 50 -8.22 -11.62 1.68
C PRO A 50 -7.64 -10.38 1.00
N ILE A 51 -6.60 -9.77 1.59
CA ILE A 51 -5.99 -8.53 1.12
C ILE A 51 -4.60 -8.86 0.59
N SER A 52 -4.28 -8.41 -0.63
CA SER A 52 -2.95 -8.59 -1.20
C SER A 52 -2.50 -7.43 -2.06
N CYS A 53 -1.18 -7.22 -2.07
CA CYS A 53 -0.49 -6.34 -2.99
C CYS A 53 0.67 -7.12 -3.62
N ARG A 54 0.84 -7.01 -4.93
CA ARG A 54 1.99 -7.56 -5.64
C ARG A 54 2.61 -6.53 -6.55
N ILE A 55 3.94 -6.55 -6.65
CA ILE A 55 4.72 -5.60 -7.43
C ILE A 55 5.71 -6.37 -8.32
N ARG A 56 5.89 -5.89 -9.54
CA ARG A 56 6.93 -6.36 -10.47
C ARG A 56 7.47 -5.20 -11.31
N HIS A 57 8.51 -5.46 -12.07
CA HIS A 57 8.97 -4.50 -13.08
C HIS A 57 7.94 -4.42 -14.22
N GLY A 58 7.61 -3.20 -14.62
CA GLY A 58 6.61 -2.91 -15.64
C GLY A 58 7.19 -2.91 -17.05
N LEU A 59 6.32 -2.74 -18.05
CA LEU A 59 6.72 -2.56 -19.45
C LEU A 59 6.73 -1.09 -19.90
N VAL A 60 6.02 -0.23 -19.16
CA VAL A 60 5.87 1.20 -19.45
C VAL A 60 6.62 1.98 -18.37
N ASN A 61 7.42 2.96 -18.77
CA ASN A 61 8.15 3.84 -17.85
C ASN A 61 7.18 4.51 -16.87
N GLY A 62 7.58 4.63 -15.60
CA GLY A 62 6.74 5.12 -14.52
C GLY A 62 6.10 4.01 -13.70
N ILE A 63 4.93 4.27 -13.12
CA ILE A 63 4.22 3.32 -12.24
C ILE A 63 2.84 3.03 -12.81
N THR A 64 2.57 1.77 -13.11
CA THR A 64 1.23 1.30 -13.47
C THR A 64 0.55 0.69 -12.24
N ILE A 65 -0.63 1.19 -11.88
CA ILE A 65 -1.44 0.67 -10.78
C ILE A 65 -2.63 -0.06 -11.38
N LYS A 66 -2.81 -1.32 -10.99
CA LYS A 66 -3.98 -2.14 -11.30
C LYS A 66 -4.81 -2.33 -10.04
N SER A 67 -6.02 -1.81 -10.06
CA SER A 67 -6.99 -1.93 -8.96
C SER A 67 -8.31 -2.45 -9.52
N GLY A 68 -8.52 -3.77 -9.41
CA GLY A 68 -9.64 -4.44 -10.08
C GLY A 68 -9.50 -4.35 -11.60
N GLU A 69 -10.52 -3.79 -12.27
CA GLU A 69 -10.54 -3.56 -13.71
C GLU A 69 -9.93 -2.21 -14.11
N THR A 70 -9.67 -1.32 -13.15
CA THR A 70 -9.11 0.00 -13.42
C THR A 70 -7.58 -0.07 -13.51
N LEU A 71 -7.05 0.52 -14.57
CA LEU A 71 -5.61 0.70 -14.79
C LEU A 71 -5.29 2.20 -14.76
N ILE A 72 -4.32 2.58 -13.93
CA ILE A 72 -3.87 3.96 -13.75
C ILE A 72 -2.38 3.99 -14.07
N VAL A 73 -1.94 4.98 -14.84
CA VAL A 73 -0.52 5.18 -15.17
C VAL A 73 -0.08 6.49 -14.53
N LEU A 74 0.95 6.41 -13.69
CA LEU A 74 1.63 7.56 -13.09
C LEU A 74 2.95 7.73 -13.83
N SER A 75 3.02 8.76 -14.67
CA SER A 75 4.16 9.01 -15.55
C SER A 75 5.14 10.01 -14.93
N SER A 76 4.67 10.80 -13.97
CA SER A 76 5.49 11.82 -13.30
C SER A 76 5.33 11.78 -11.78
N SER A 77 6.29 12.38 -11.08
CA SER A 77 6.23 12.63 -9.64
C SER A 77 5.03 13.53 -9.29
N HIS A 78 4.70 14.50 -10.14
CA HIS A 78 3.52 15.35 -9.95
C HIS A 78 2.22 14.55 -9.90
N ASP A 79 2.05 13.53 -10.77
CA ASP A 79 0.84 12.69 -10.80
C ASP A 79 0.63 11.98 -9.44
N ILE A 80 1.72 11.52 -8.82
CA ILE A 80 1.70 10.85 -7.52
C ILE A 80 1.23 11.83 -6.44
N TYR A 81 1.81 13.03 -6.40
CA TYR A 81 1.43 14.07 -5.44
C TYR A 81 0.05 14.68 -5.73
N GLU A 82 -0.43 14.64 -6.96
CA GLU A 82 -1.78 15.08 -7.27
C GLU A 82 -2.83 14.12 -6.68
N PHE A 83 -2.56 12.82 -6.67
CA PHE A 83 -3.54 11.81 -6.26
C PHE A 83 -3.44 11.39 -4.79
N HIS A 84 -2.26 11.54 -4.15
CA HIS A 84 -2.00 10.98 -2.81
C HIS A 84 -2.99 11.40 -1.72
N ASN A 85 -3.59 12.59 -1.83
CA ASN A 85 -4.51 13.16 -0.85
C ASN A 85 -5.94 13.38 -1.41
N LYS A 86 -6.32 12.64 -2.47
CA LYS A 86 -7.67 12.69 -3.04
C LYS A 86 -8.44 11.39 -2.72
N PRO A 87 -9.00 11.22 -1.50
CA PRO A 87 -9.86 10.09 -1.17
C PRO A 87 -10.96 9.91 -2.23
N GLY A 88 -11.07 8.69 -2.76
CA GLY A 88 -12.02 8.35 -3.84
C GLY A 88 -11.42 8.35 -5.24
N HIS A 89 -10.25 8.97 -5.46
CA HIS A 89 -9.54 8.82 -6.72
C HIS A 89 -8.94 7.40 -6.83
N PRO A 90 -9.12 6.70 -7.96
CA PRO A 90 -8.45 5.42 -8.20
C PRO A 90 -6.93 5.56 -8.02
N GLY A 91 -6.32 4.68 -7.23
CA GLY A 91 -4.87 4.72 -6.96
C GLY A 91 -4.42 5.69 -5.87
N ALA A 92 -5.30 6.52 -5.29
CA ALA A 92 -4.93 7.46 -4.22
C ALA A 92 -4.21 6.78 -3.05
N LEU A 93 -4.66 5.60 -2.63
CA LEU A 93 -4.02 4.83 -1.56
C LEU A 93 -2.59 4.41 -1.92
N VAL A 94 -2.36 3.97 -3.15
CA VAL A 94 -1.02 3.60 -3.62
C VAL A 94 -0.13 4.83 -3.70
N SER A 95 -0.65 5.95 -4.22
CA SER A 95 0.07 7.22 -4.25
C SER A 95 0.43 7.72 -2.84
N ALA A 96 -0.48 7.60 -1.86
CA ALA A 96 -0.19 7.92 -0.46
C ALA A 96 0.92 7.04 0.11
N CYS A 97 0.89 5.73 -0.17
CA CYS A 97 1.96 4.82 0.27
C CYS A 97 3.30 5.17 -0.39
N LEU A 98 3.30 5.50 -1.68
CA LEU A 98 4.48 5.93 -2.43
C LEU A 98 5.11 7.18 -1.83
N VAL A 99 4.32 8.22 -1.54
CA VAL A 99 4.79 9.43 -0.84
C VAL A 99 5.31 9.07 0.57
N CYS A 100 4.60 8.23 1.32
CA CYS A 100 5.00 7.80 2.66
C CYS A 100 6.38 7.13 2.70
N VAL A 101 6.72 6.33 1.67
CA VAL A 101 8.04 5.67 1.55
C VAL A 101 9.08 6.51 0.78
N GLY A 102 8.74 7.74 0.40
CA GLY A 102 9.61 8.66 -0.33
C GLY A 102 9.92 8.22 -1.75
N ILE A 103 8.88 7.90 -2.53
CA ILE A 103 8.96 7.43 -3.92
C ILE A 103 7.89 8.17 -4.75
N PRO A 104 8.09 9.45 -5.10
CA PRO A 104 9.29 10.28 -4.90
C PRO A 104 9.28 11.02 -3.55
N ASN A 105 10.34 11.77 -3.23
CA ASN A 105 10.41 12.61 -2.02
C ASN A 105 9.81 14.01 -2.25
N SER A 106 9.78 14.47 -3.50
CA SER A 106 9.23 15.76 -3.91
C SER A 106 8.48 15.62 -5.25
N PRO A 107 7.47 16.46 -5.53
CA PRO A 107 6.86 16.56 -6.86
C PRO A 107 7.88 16.85 -7.98
N GLU A 108 8.99 17.51 -7.64
CA GLU A 108 10.02 17.94 -8.60
C GLU A 108 11.07 16.87 -8.89
N ASP A 109 11.04 15.74 -8.16
CA ASP A 109 11.98 14.65 -8.40
C ASP A 109 11.72 14.00 -9.76
N ASP A 110 12.77 13.52 -10.43
CA ASP A 110 12.60 12.65 -11.58
C ASP A 110 12.13 11.26 -11.10
N LEU A 111 10.90 10.89 -11.46
CA LEU A 111 10.31 9.62 -11.07
C LEU A 111 11.12 8.43 -11.59
N ILE A 112 11.61 8.51 -12.83
CA ILE A 112 12.32 7.42 -13.48
C ILE A 112 13.67 7.19 -12.82
N GLU A 113 14.41 8.25 -12.51
CA GLU A 113 15.67 8.16 -11.77
C GLU A 113 15.45 7.64 -10.34
N THR A 114 14.37 8.07 -9.68
CA THR A 114 13.97 7.54 -8.37
C THR A 114 13.73 6.03 -8.44
N LEU A 115 12.99 5.56 -9.45
CA LEU A 115 12.70 4.14 -9.63
C LEU A 115 13.98 3.34 -9.95
N LYS A 116 14.87 3.85 -10.80
CA LYS A 116 16.15 3.22 -11.10
C LYS A 116 17.00 3.07 -9.84
N SER A 117 17.09 4.12 -9.03
CA SER A 117 17.86 4.14 -7.79
C SER A 117 17.32 3.14 -6.75
N LYS A 118 15.99 3.10 -6.55
CA LYS A 118 15.37 2.28 -5.49
C LYS A 118 15.05 0.84 -5.90
N PHE A 119 14.79 0.58 -7.18
CA PHE A 119 14.29 -0.71 -7.66
C PHE A 119 15.11 -1.31 -8.81
N ASN A 120 16.15 -0.62 -9.30
CA ASN A 120 16.91 -1.02 -10.49
C ASN A 120 16.02 -1.19 -11.75
N THR A 121 14.99 -0.35 -11.89
CA THR A 121 14.07 -0.35 -13.05
C THR A 121 13.51 1.04 -13.30
N ALA A 122 13.17 1.36 -14.55
CA ALA A 122 12.45 2.59 -14.90
C ALA A 122 10.93 2.45 -14.76
N SER A 123 10.45 1.24 -14.46
CA SER A 123 9.04 0.88 -14.53
C SER A 123 8.62 -0.05 -13.39
N LEU A 124 7.49 0.24 -12.75
CA LEU A 124 6.84 -0.65 -11.80
C LEU A 124 5.38 -0.93 -12.20
N GLU A 125 4.94 -2.14 -11.92
CA GLU A 125 3.54 -2.52 -12.00
C GLU A 125 3.10 -3.01 -10.62
N ILE A 126 2.07 -2.36 -10.07
CA ILE A 126 1.53 -2.59 -8.74
C ILE A 126 0.10 -3.08 -8.88
N GLU A 127 -0.21 -4.26 -8.36
CA GLU A 127 -1.56 -4.80 -8.37
C GLU A 127 -2.06 -5.04 -6.95
N CYS A 128 -3.18 -4.38 -6.63
CA CYS A 128 -3.84 -4.47 -5.33
C CYS A 128 -5.17 -5.20 -5.47
N THR A 129 -5.43 -6.15 -4.57
CA THR A 129 -6.67 -6.93 -4.57
C THR A 129 -7.21 -7.08 -3.15
N SER A 130 -8.53 -6.97 -3.01
CA SER A 130 -9.26 -7.31 -1.80
C SER A 130 -10.50 -8.10 -2.20
N CYS A 131 -10.71 -9.29 -1.60
CA CYS A 131 -11.98 -10.02 -1.77
C CYS A 131 -13.03 -9.63 -0.71
N LEU A 132 -12.78 -8.56 0.04
CA LEU A 132 -13.74 -7.99 1.00
C LEU A 132 -14.59 -6.91 0.33
N PRO A 133 -15.89 -6.80 0.66
CA PRO A 133 -16.73 -5.71 0.19
C PRO A 133 -16.20 -4.36 0.70
N TYR A 134 -16.35 -3.32 -0.12
CA TYR A 134 -16.09 -1.94 0.28
C TYR A 134 -16.98 -1.53 1.46
N GLY A 135 -16.48 -0.63 2.30
CA GLY A 135 -17.27 -0.08 3.41
C GLY A 135 -17.49 -1.04 4.57
N SER A 136 -16.73 -2.14 4.67
CA SER A 136 -16.90 -3.13 5.74
C SER A 136 -16.62 -2.63 7.16
N GLY A 137 -16.16 -1.39 7.33
CA GLY A 137 -15.90 -0.77 8.64
C GLY A 137 -14.70 -1.31 9.42
N LEU A 138 -13.96 -2.29 8.87
CA LEU A 138 -12.90 -3.03 9.60
C LEU A 138 -11.46 -2.67 9.17
N GLY A 139 -11.22 -1.44 8.71
CA GLY A 139 -9.86 -0.97 8.41
C GLY A 139 -9.19 -1.63 7.19
N THR A 140 -9.97 -2.09 6.19
CA THR A 140 -9.43 -2.73 4.97
C THR A 140 -8.37 -1.86 4.27
N SER A 141 -8.58 -0.54 4.22
CA SER A 141 -7.65 0.39 3.58
C SER A 141 -6.30 0.45 4.29
N SER A 142 -6.26 0.52 5.62
CA SER A 142 -5.01 0.55 6.40
C SER A 142 -4.24 -0.76 6.28
N ILE A 143 -4.94 -1.89 6.25
CA ILE A 143 -4.30 -3.20 6.02
C ILE A 143 -3.76 -3.29 4.59
N LEU A 144 -4.49 -2.78 3.59
CA LEU A 144 -3.99 -2.74 2.22
C LEU A 144 -2.78 -1.80 2.08
N ALA A 145 -2.78 -0.64 2.76
CA ALA A 145 -1.61 0.25 2.84
C ALA A 145 -0.39 -0.47 3.41
N ALA A 146 -0.57 -1.23 4.50
CA ALA A 146 0.49 -2.04 5.08
C ALA A 146 1.03 -3.10 4.07
N ALA A 147 0.15 -3.74 3.30
CA ALA A 147 0.56 -4.67 2.25
C ALA A 147 1.33 -3.97 1.12
N ILE A 148 0.92 -2.77 0.72
CA ILE A 148 1.61 -1.96 -0.31
C ILE A 148 3.00 -1.58 0.17
N ILE A 149 3.14 -1.01 1.38
CA ILE A 149 4.43 -0.60 1.95
C ILE A 149 5.37 -1.80 2.10
N LYS A 150 4.87 -2.94 2.59
CA LYS A 150 5.67 -4.18 2.65
C LYS A 150 6.12 -4.63 1.27
N ALA A 151 5.23 -4.64 0.28
CA ALA A 151 5.56 -5.06 -1.08
C ALA A 151 6.55 -4.11 -1.77
N LEU A 152 6.45 -2.80 -1.53
CA LEU A 152 7.41 -1.79 -1.98
C LEU A 152 8.78 -2.04 -1.35
N GLY A 153 8.84 -2.25 -0.04
CA GLY A 153 10.07 -2.61 0.65
C GLY A 153 10.74 -3.83 0.04
N LEU A 154 10.00 -4.95 -0.08
CA LEU A 154 10.51 -6.16 -0.69
C LEU A 154 10.98 -5.94 -2.13
N SER A 155 10.28 -5.08 -2.88
CA SER A 155 10.64 -4.72 -4.25
C SER A 155 11.97 -3.99 -4.32
N GLY A 156 12.21 -3.04 -3.42
CA GLY A 156 13.49 -2.34 -3.28
C GLY A 156 14.58 -3.11 -2.52
N GLY A 157 14.32 -4.36 -2.13
CA GLY A 157 15.30 -5.18 -1.39
C GLY A 157 15.40 -4.88 0.10
N TYR A 158 14.45 -4.13 0.65
CA TYR A 158 14.36 -3.79 2.06
C TYR A 158 13.24 -4.61 2.77
N ARG A 159 13.36 -4.81 4.09
CA ARG A 159 12.31 -5.39 4.92
C ARG A 159 12.00 -4.46 6.08
N TYR A 160 10.82 -3.86 6.05
CA TYR A 160 10.34 -3.04 7.16
C TYR A 160 10.00 -3.91 8.37
N SER A 161 10.32 -3.42 9.57
CA SER A 161 9.84 -4.01 10.81
C SER A 161 8.33 -3.84 10.94
N GLU A 162 7.67 -4.72 11.69
CA GLU A 162 6.24 -4.61 11.96
C GLU A 162 5.89 -3.28 12.62
N LYS A 163 6.71 -2.83 13.58
CA LYS A 163 6.53 -1.54 14.26
C LYS A 163 6.59 -0.35 13.30
N SER A 164 7.54 -0.36 12.36
CA SER A 164 7.67 0.69 11.34
C SER A 164 6.45 0.75 10.43
N ILE A 165 5.90 -0.41 10.07
CA ILE A 165 4.71 -0.50 9.22
C ILE A 165 3.49 -0.01 9.97
N CYS A 166 3.29 -0.44 11.21
CA CYS A 166 2.19 0.03 12.05
C CYS A 166 2.25 1.53 12.33
N HIS A 167 3.44 2.15 12.33
CA HIS A 167 3.57 3.59 12.47
C HIS A 167 3.26 4.36 11.18
N ALA A 168 3.45 3.73 10.02
CA ALA A 168 3.27 4.36 8.71
C ALA A 168 1.81 4.38 8.22
N VAL A 169 0.92 3.57 8.82
CA VAL A 169 -0.48 3.36 8.41
C VAL A 169 -1.47 3.78 9.48
#